data_AF-A0A328ZIQ5-F1
#
_entry.id   AF-A0A328ZIQ5-F1
#
_cell.length_a   1.000
_cell.length_b   1.000
_cell.length_c   1.000
_cell.angle_alpha   90.00
_cell.angle_beta   90.00
_cell.angle_gamma   90.00
#
_symmetry.space_group_name_H-M   'P 1'
#
loop_
_entity.id
_entity.type
_entity.pdbx_description
1 polymer ?
#
loop_
_entity_poly.entity_id
_entity_poly.type
_entity_poly.pdbx_seq_one_letter_code
_entity_poly.pdbx_strand_id
1 'polypeptide(L)'
;MMDNPFKAGIHAGVQTYYGTVEDRVNAVARFDRSQCEAALQVPALQKTVAAAVQRRIRWLDKVVTRIHFEDCGQDFLHWELDSKGKVIGCEPFQASVWCGKEVVQPGRLAVGDLVHFYESQGKTFRHIRYRVAKVERFSKNPS
;
A
#
# COMPACT_ATOMS: atom_id res chain seq x y z
N MET A 1 -17.10 -18.55 -7.95
CA MET A 1 -17.07 -17.28 -8.72
C MET A 1 -16.34 -16.26 -7.87
N MET A 2 -15.30 -15.60 -8.38
CA MET A 2 -14.69 -14.47 -7.68
C MET A 2 -15.62 -13.26 -7.81
N ASP A 3 -15.85 -12.56 -6.71
CA ASP A 3 -16.68 -11.36 -6.69
C ASP A 3 -16.06 -10.26 -7.56
N ASN A 4 -16.87 -9.57 -8.36
CA ASN A 4 -16.41 -8.43 -9.15
C ASN A 4 -15.96 -7.29 -8.19
N PRO A 5 -14.66 -6.94 -8.16
CA PRO A 5 -14.13 -5.97 -7.20
C PRO A 5 -14.52 -4.52 -7.53
N PHE A 6 -15.10 -4.27 -8.70
CA PHE A 6 -15.62 -2.95 -9.12
C PHE A 6 -17.08 -2.72 -8.71
N LYS A 7 -17.62 -3.53 -7.79
CA LYS A 7 -18.88 -3.25 -7.09
C LYS A 7 -18.72 -1.98 -6.23
N ALA A 8 -19.62 -1.02 -6.42
CA ALA A 8 -19.75 0.15 -5.55
C ALA A 8 -20.79 -0.14 -4.45
N GLY A 9 -21.30 0.89 -3.78
CA GLY A 9 -22.31 0.71 -2.72
C GLY A 9 -23.64 0.14 -3.23
N ILE A 10 -24.48 -0.33 -2.32
CA ILE A 10 -25.90 -0.61 -2.63
C ILE A 10 -26.66 0.72 -2.54
N HIS A 11 -27.38 1.09 -3.60
CA HIS A 11 -28.23 2.27 -3.61
C HIS A 11 -29.67 1.83 -3.86
N ALA A 12 -30.58 2.19 -2.94
CA ALA A 12 -31.99 1.78 -2.99
C ALA A 12 -32.21 0.26 -3.21
N GLY A 13 -31.37 -0.57 -2.59
CA GLY A 13 -31.45 -2.04 -2.71
C GLY A 13 -30.82 -2.61 -3.99
N VAL A 14 -30.27 -1.76 -4.88
CA VAL A 14 -29.60 -2.17 -6.12
C VAL A 14 -28.08 -2.07 -5.98
N GLN A 15 -27.38 -3.14 -6.34
CA GLN A 15 -25.91 -3.14 -6.40
C GLN A 15 -25.43 -2.19 -7.50
N THR A 16 -24.70 -1.13 -7.13
CA THR A 16 -24.08 -0.22 -8.09
C THR A 16 -22.67 -0.66 -8.43
N TYR A 17 -22.10 -0.11 -9.51
CA TYR A 17 -20.75 -0.41 -9.98
C TYR A 17 -20.06 0.88 -10.40
N TYR A 18 -18.73 0.91 -10.35
CA TYR A 18 -17.97 2.02 -10.92
C TYR A 18 -18.22 2.09 -12.43
N GLY A 19 -18.93 3.14 -12.84
CA GLY A 19 -19.44 3.33 -14.20
C GLY A 19 -18.38 3.83 -15.17
N THR A 20 -17.43 4.64 -14.70
CA THR A 20 -16.40 5.24 -15.55
C THR A 20 -15.07 4.50 -15.46
N VAL A 21 -14.22 4.66 -16.49
CA VAL A 21 -12.85 4.14 -16.48
C VAL A 21 -12.02 4.81 -15.37
N GLU A 22 -12.22 6.10 -15.16
CA GLU A 22 -11.50 6.88 -14.13
C GLU A 22 -11.81 6.37 -12.73
N ASP A 23 -13.09 6.17 -12.40
CA ASP A 23 -13.49 5.64 -11.10
C ASP A 23 -12.88 4.26 -10.84
N ARG A 24 -12.87 3.39 -11.85
CA ARG A 24 -12.25 2.07 -11.75
C ARG A 24 -10.75 2.18 -11.50
N VAL A 25 -10.06 3.09 -12.20
CA VAL A 25 -8.61 3.33 -11.98
C VAL A 25 -8.35 3.86 -10.57
N ASN A 26 -9.18 4.77 -10.07
CA ASN A 26 -9.06 5.31 -8.71
C ASN A 26 -9.33 4.23 -7.65
N ALA A 27 -10.33 3.37 -7.87
CA ALA A 27 -10.64 2.25 -6.97
C ALA A 27 -9.48 1.26 -6.86
N VAL A 28 -8.78 0.97 -7.96
CA VAL A 28 -7.63 0.04 -8.00
C VAL A 28 -6.52 0.43 -7.03
N ALA A 29 -6.35 1.72 -6.72
CA ALA A 29 -5.34 2.16 -5.74
C ALA A 29 -5.54 1.52 -4.36
N ARG A 30 -6.79 1.18 -4.00
CA ARG A 30 -7.17 0.56 -2.72
C ARG A 30 -7.25 -0.96 -2.78
N PHE A 31 -7.11 -1.56 -3.96
CA PHE A 31 -7.25 -3.01 -4.10
C PHE A 31 -6.10 -3.74 -3.41
N ASP A 32 -6.45 -4.83 -2.74
CA ASP A 32 -5.51 -5.88 -2.34
C ASP A 32 -5.17 -6.80 -3.52
N ARG A 33 -4.29 -7.78 -3.28
CA ARG A 33 -3.82 -8.70 -4.32
C ARG A 33 -4.93 -9.57 -4.88
N SER A 34 -5.82 -10.09 -4.03
CA SER A 34 -6.93 -10.95 -4.45
C SER A 34 -7.94 -10.17 -5.30
N GLN A 35 -8.23 -8.92 -4.91
CA GLN A 35 -9.07 -8.00 -5.68
C GLN A 35 -8.43 -7.65 -7.02
N CYS A 36 -7.11 -7.47 -7.10
CA CYS A 36 -6.42 -7.27 -8.37
C CYS A 36 -6.50 -8.49 -9.28
N GLU A 37 -6.30 -9.70 -8.75
CA GLU A 37 -6.43 -10.95 -9.51
C GLU A 37 -7.86 -11.14 -10.02
N ALA A 38 -8.87 -10.91 -9.17
CA ALA A 38 -10.28 -10.95 -9.55
C ALA A 38 -10.62 -9.89 -10.61
N ALA A 39 -10.04 -8.68 -10.51
CA ALA A 39 -10.27 -7.61 -11.47
C ALA A 39 -9.83 -8.01 -12.89
N LEU A 40 -8.69 -8.71 -13.03
CA LEU A 40 -8.19 -9.18 -14.34
C LEU A 40 -9.08 -10.25 -14.98
N GLN A 41 -9.91 -10.93 -14.19
CA GLN A 41 -10.86 -11.94 -14.69
C GLN A 41 -12.20 -11.33 -15.14
N VAL A 42 -12.41 -10.03 -14.96
CA VAL A 42 -13.65 -9.35 -15.38
C VAL A 42 -13.74 -9.35 -16.91
N PRO A 43 -14.80 -9.93 -17.52
CA PRO A 43 -14.98 -9.92 -18.97
C PRO A 43 -15.05 -8.49 -19.52
N ALA A 44 -14.46 -8.28 -20.70
CA ALA A 44 -14.42 -6.98 -21.37
C ALA A 44 -13.81 -5.83 -20.52
N LEU A 45 -12.87 -6.16 -19.61
CA LEU A 45 -12.13 -5.14 -18.86
C LEU A 45 -11.41 -4.18 -19.79
N GLN A 46 -11.60 -2.87 -19.58
CA GLN A 46 -10.94 -1.86 -20.39
C GLN A 46 -9.42 -1.90 -20.21
N LYS A 47 -8.66 -1.77 -21.32
CA LYS A 47 -7.19 -1.86 -21.32
C LYS A 47 -6.53 -0.92 -20.31
N THR A 48 -7.05 0.30 -20.17
CA THR A 48 -6.54 1.29 -19.20
C THR A 48 -6.70 0.81 -17.76
N VAL A 49 -7.84 0.19 -17.43
CA VAL A 49 -8.09 -0.37 -16.10
C VAL A 49 -7.21 -1.59 -15.87
N ALA A 50 -7.07 -2.49 -16.85
CA ALA A 50 -6.15 -3.62 -16.78
C ALA A 50 -4.71 -3.19 -16.51
N ALA A 51 -4.24 -2.15 -17.19
CA ALA A 51 -2.89 -1.59 -16.98
C ALA A 51 -2.73 -1.00 -15.57
N ALA A 52 -3.76 -0.35 -15.02
CA ALA A 52 -3.75 0.14 -13.65
C ALA A 52 -3.69 -1.02 -12.63
N VAL A 53 -4.49 -2.07 -12.83
CA VAL A 53 -4.48 -3.28 -11.99
C VAL A 53 -3.10 -3.93 -12.00
N GLN A 54 -2.50 -4.13 -13.18
CA GLN A 54 -1.14 -4.70 -13.29
C GLN A 54 -0.09 -3.81 -12.60
N ARG A 55 -0.21 -2.49 -12.69
CA ARG A 55 0.69 -1.56 -11.98
C ARG A 55 0.54 -1.72 -10.47
N ARG A 56 -0.69 -1.89 -9.97
CA ARG A 56 -0.95 -2.14 -8.55
C ARG A 56 -0.36 -3.48 -8.10
N ILE A 57 -0.51 -4.56 -8.87
CA ILE A 57 0.12 -5.85 -8.57
C ILE A 57 1.64 -5.69 -8.43
N ARG A 58 2.31 -5.04 -9.40
CA ARG A 58 3.76 -4.79 -9.32
C ARG A 58 4.16 -3.97 -8.09
N TRP A 59 3.30 -3.04 -7.65
CA TRP A 59 3.52 -2.31 -6.40
C TRP A 59 3.41 -3.23 -5.20
N LEU A 60 2.33 -4.01 -5.09
CA LEU A 60 2.10 -4.94 -4.00
C LEU A 60 3.23 -5.98 -3.89
N ASP A 61 3.73 -6.50 -5.02
CA ASP A 61 4.86 -7.44 -5.04
C ASP A 61 6.18 -6.78 -4.60
N LYS A 62 6.28 -5.45 -4.69
CA LYS A 62 7.44 -4.68 -4.20
C LYS A 62 7.38 -4.47 -2.69
N VAL A 63 6.18 -4.32 -2.12
CA VAL A 63 5.97 -4.10 -0.68
C VAL A 63 6.25 -5.42 0.06
N VAL A 64 7.24 -5.41 0.97
CA VAL A 64 7.55 -6.59 1.80
C VAL A 64 7.18 -6.37 3.27
N THR A 65 7.11 -5.11 3.71
CA THR A 65 6.77 -4.76 5.09
C THR A 65 5.88 -3.55 5.09
N ARG A 66 4.77 -3.59 5.83
CA ARG A 66 3.98 -2.41 6.17
C ARG A 66 4.05 -2.15 7.67
N ILE A 67 4.52 -0.97 8.05
CA ILE A 67 4.63 -0.53 9.43
C ILE A 67 3.48 0.43 9.70
N HIS A 68 2.66 0.12 10.69
CA HIS A 68 1.62 1.00 11.19
C HIS A 68 2.13 1.69 12.46
N PHE A 69 1.89 2.98 12.57
CA PHE A 69 2.24 3.82 13.71
C PHE A 69 1.03 4.03 14.62
N GLU A 70 1.30 4.28 15.90
CA GLU A 70 0.27 4.77 16.82
C GLU A 70 -0.31 6.10 16.33
N ASP A 71 -1.62 6.26 16.42
CA ASP A 71 -2.28 7.53 16.08
C ASP A 71 -2.15 8.50 17.27
N CYS A 72 -1.32 9.52 17.09
CA CYS A 72 -1.12 10.63 18.02
C CYS A 72 -1.46 11.97 17.34
N GLY A 73 -2.33 11.97 16.32
CA GLY A 73 -2.74 13.18 15.59
C GLY A 73 -1.74 13.65 14.54
N GLN A 74 -0.88 12.76 14.02
CA GLN A 74 0.03 13.05 12.92
C GLN A 74 -0.60 12.82 11.54
N ASP A 75 0.00 13.40 10.50
CA ASP A 75 -0.52 13.36 9.13
C ASP A 75 -0.32 12.02 8.39
N PHE A 76 0.33 11.03 8.99
CA PHE A 76 0.57 9.71 8.39
C PHE A 76 0.44 8.59 9.43
N LEU A 77 -0.12 7.45 9.03
CA LEU A 77 -0.40 6.33 9.93
C LEU A 77 0.37 5.08 9.58
N HIS A 78 0.90 4.97 8.36
CA HIS A 78 1.69 3.81 7.99
C HIS A 78 2.71 4.10 6.89
N TRP A 79 3.77 3.29 6.88
CA TRP A 79 4.78 3.22 5.83
C TRP A 79 4.77 1.84 5.17
N GLU A 80 4.97 1.82 3.86
CA GLU A 80 5.21 0.62 3.08
C GLU A 80 6.68 0.57 2.65
N LEU A 81 7.36 -0.53 2.95
CA LEU A 81 8.77 -0.73 2.66
C LEU A 81 8.97 -1.77 1.56
N ASP A 82 9.97 -1.54 0.71
CA ASP A 82 10.44 -2.55 -0.23
C ASP A 82 11.44 -3.53 0.41
N SER A 83 11.87 -4.52 -0.37
CA SER A 83 12.80 -5.57 0.09
C SER A 83 14.16 -5.06 0.59
N LYS A 84 14.52 -3.80 0.32
CA LYS A 84 15.74 -3.16 0.82
C LYS A 84 15.51 -2.35 2.09
N GLY A 85 14.28 -2.27 2.58
CA GLY A 85 13.90 -1.42 3.70
C GLY A 85 13.64 0.04 3.30
N LYS A 86 13.52 0.34 2.00
CA LYS A 86 13.23 1.68 1.52
C LYS A 86 11.73 1.96 1.62
N VAL A 87 11.36 3.10 2.18
CA VAL A 87 9.98 3.59 2.18
C VAL A 87 9.56 3.90 0.75
N ILE A 88 8.56 3.18 0.26
CA ILE A 88 7.98 3.36 -1.07
C ILE A 88 6.58 3.94 -1.00
N GLY A 89 5.83 3.67 0.07
CA GLY A 89 4.50 4.23 0.32
C GLY A 89 4.40 4.86 1.70
N CYS A 90 3.58 5.91 1.80
CA CYS A 90 3.22 6.55 3.06
C CYS A 90 1.83 7.17 2.91
N GLU A 91 0.95 6.86 3.87
CA GLU A 91 -0.44 7.29 3.86
C GLU A 91 -0.91 7.71 5.26
N PRO A 92 -1.95 8.57 5.38
CA PRO A 92 -2.65 9.23 4.27
C PRO A 92 -1.86 10.35 3.58
N PHE A 93 -0.93 11.03 4.25
CA PHE A 93 -0.20 12.17 3.69
C PHE A 93 1.32 12.06 3.85
N GLN A 94 2.05 13.10 3.45
CA GLN A 94 3.50 13.25 3.60
C GLN A 94 4.36 12.23 2.84
N ALA A 95 3.83 11.60 1.79
CA ALA A 95 4.60 10.68 0.93
C ALA A 95 5.86 11.34 0.33
N SER A 96 5.82 12.63 -0.03
CA SER A 96 6.98 13.36 -0.54
C SER A 96 8.11 13.53 0.48
N VAL A 97 7.80 13.49 1.79
CA VAL A 97 8.78 13.62 2.87
C VAL A 97 9.43 12.28 3.19
N TRP A 98 8.61 11.23 3.24
CA TRP A 98 9.03 9.93 3.76
C TRP A 98 9.44 8.93 2.69
N CYS A 99 8.83 8.97 1.50
CA CYS A 99 9.21 8.07 0.42
C CYS A 99 10.65 8.35 -0.01
N GLY A 100 11.46 7.29 -0.09
CA GLY A 100 12.88 7.40 -0.38
C GLY A 100 13.78 7.11 0.82
N LYS A 101 13.29 7.26 2.05
CA LYS A 101 14.06 7.02 3.28
C LYS A 101 14.31 5.52 3.47
N GLU A 102 15.42 5.17 4.08
CA GLU A 102 15.80 3.78 4.34
C GLU A 102 15.65 3.46 5.82
N VAL A 103 14.76 2.52 6.15
CA VAL A 103 14.53 2.06 7.51
C VAL A 103 15.65 1.12 7.95
N VAL A 104 16.12 1.32 9.17
CA VAL A 104 17.19 0.52 9.77
C VAL A 104 16.61 -0.77 10.33
N GLN A 105 17.17 -1.90 9.92
CA GLN A 105 16.82 -3.25 10.40
C GLN A 105 15.28 -3.52 10.43
N PRO A 106 14.54 -3.29 9.33
CA PRO A 106 13.09 -3.42 9.31
C PRO A 106 12.60 -4.82 9.71
N GLY A 107 13.43 -5.85 9.52
CA GLY A 107 13.12 -7.23 9.93
C GLY A 107 12.97 -7.40 11.45
N ARG A 108 13.63 -6.55 12.26
CA ARG A 108 13.64 -6.65 13.73
C ARG A 108 12.58 -5.79 14.43
N LEU A 109 11.87 -4.94 13.69
CA LEU A 109 10.85 -4.07 14.27
C LEU A 109 9.69 -4.88 14.89
N ALA A 110 9.37 -4.53 16.12
CA ALA A 110 8.25 -5.04 16.89
C ALA A 110 7.28 -3.91 17.27
N VAL A 111 6.09 -4.29 17.74
CA VAL A 111 5.11 -3.34 18.28
C VAL A 111 5.70 -2.65 19.51
N GLY A 112 5.53 -1.33 19.59
CA GLY A 112 6.09 -0.46 20.63
C GLY A 112 7.45 0.16 20.28
N ASP A 113 8.15 -0.34 19.26
CA ASP A 113 9.47 0.18 18.87
C ASP A 113 9.38 1.57 18.21
N LEU A 114 10.49 2.31 18.24
CA LEU A 114 10.68 3.50 17.41
C LEU A 114 11.35 3.10 16.10
N VAL A 115 10.85 3.64 14.99
CA VAL A 115 11.43 3.37 13.67
C VAL A 115 12.61 4.31 13.43
N HIS A 116 13.77 3.71 13.22
CA HIS A 116 14.99 4.40 12.83
C HIS A 116 15.15 4.41 11.31
N PHE A 117 15.63 5.52 10.74
CA PHE A 117 15.84 5.66 9.30
C PHE A 117 17.02 6.57 8.95
N TYR A 118 17.51 6.43 7.72
CA TYR A 118 18.51 7.30 7.12
C TYR A 118 17.89 8.42 6.28
N GLU A 119 18.32 9.66 6.49
CA GLU A 119 17.75 10.85 5.82
C GLU A 119 18.33 11.10 4.42
N SER A 120 19.62 10.80 4.22
CA SER A 120 20.36 10.95 2.95
C SER A 120 21.49 9.92 2.85
N GLN A 121 21.41 8.97 1.91
CA GLN A 121 22.47 8.00 1.58
C GLN A 121 23.30 7.53 2.78
N GLY A 122 22.65 7.12 3.88
CA GLY A 122 23.32 6.61 5.08
C GLY A 122 24.04 7.63 5.98
N LYS A 123 24.01 8.94 5.70
CA LYS A 123 24.82 9.95 6.43
C LYS A 123 24.22 10.43 7.74
N THR A 124 22.89 10.50 7.84
CA THR A 124 22.20 11.04 9.03
C THR A 124 21.19 10.02 9.51
N PHE A 125 21.38 9.58 10.76
CA PHE A 125 20.52 8.64 11.47
C PHE A 125 19.49 9.41 12.30
N ARG A 126 18.20 9.12 12.10
CA ARG A 126 17.10 9.70 12.87
C ARG A 126 16.10 8.62 13.24
N HIS A 127 15.20 8.96 14.17
CA HIS A 127 14.04 8.15 14.46
C HIS A 127 12.78 8.99 14.32
N ILE A 128 11.69 8.30 14.01
CA ILE A 128 10.35 8.87 14.07
C ILE A 128 9.84 8.81 15.51
N ARG A 129 9.04 9.80 15.92
CA ARG A 129 8.57 9.89 17.31
C ARG A 129 7.41 8.94 17.63
N TYR A 130 6.73 8.45 16.60
CA TYR A 130 5.57 7.58 16.74
C TYR A 130 6.00 6.13 16.86
N ARG A 131 5.48 5.43 17.88
CA ARG A 131 5.77 4.01 18.07
C ARG A 131 5.05 3.17 17.04
N VAL A 132 5.60 2.00 16.78
CA VAL A 132 4.98 1.00 15.91
C VAL A 132 3.75 0.41 16.61
N ALA A 133 2.58 0.56 16.00
CA ALA A 133 1.34 -0.08 16.46
C ALA A 133 1.19 -1.51 15.90
N LYS A 134 1.66 -1.76 14.67
CA LYS A 134 1.56 -3.07 14.00
C LYS A 134 2.62 -3.20 12.90
N VAL A 135 3.12 -4.41 12.68
CA VAL A 135 3.99 -4.73 11.54
C VAL A 135 3.40 -5.87 10.73
N GLU A 136 3.12 -5.62 9.46
CA GLU A 136 2.72 -6.63 8.50
C GLU A 136 3.92 -6.99 7.63
N ARG A 137 4.20 -8.28 7.48
CA ARG A 137 5.28 -8.79 6.65
C ARG A 137 4.66 -9.62 5.53
N PHE A 138 4.98 -9.27 4.30
CA PHE A 138 4.50 -9.94 3.11
C PHE A 138 5.65 -10.79 2.55
N SER A 139 5.39 -12.09 2.36
CA SER A 139 6.33 -12.96 1.67
C SER A 139 6.49 -12.50 0.24
N LYS A 140 7.73 -12.31 -0.21
CA LYS A 140 8.03 -12.15 -1.63
C LYS A 140 7.58 -13.44 -2.31
N ASN A 141 6.55 -13.40 -3.16
CA ASN A 141 6.29 -14.53 -4.03
C ASN A 141 7.48 -14.63 -4.99
N PRO A 142 8.13 -15.80 -5.11
CA PRO A 142 9.14 -16.00 -6.14
C PRO A 142 8.46 -15.75 -7.49
N SER A 143 9.00 -14.79 -8.23
CA SER A 143 8.65 -14.47 -9.60
C SER A 143 8.86 -15.64 -10.54
#